data_AF-A0A971P4P1-F1
#
_entry.id   AF-A0A971P4P1-F1
#
_cell.length_a   1.000
_cell.length_b   1.000
_cell.length_c   1.000
_cell.angle_alpha   90.00
_cell.angle_beta   90.00
_cell.angle_gamma   90.00
#
_symmetry.space_group_name_H-M   'P 1'
#
loop_
_entity.id
_entity.type
_entity.pdbx_description
1 polymer ?
#
loop_
_entity_poly.entity_id
_entity_poly.type
_entity_poly.pdbx_seq_one_letter_code
_entity_poly.pdbx_strand_id
1 'polypeptide(L)'
;MIAEIAEETGEWISSLMYSGWLYAVIAGMAVFFFVTLILGLVWLFGQKKEKHPKKIPDAAQDKTFDYNALLAATGTPNGKPRRLLLAAASLDNLPVTIPVNLAIQLAATEKCLLIDLDTRRDALSHVFEIASVPRPATPVVTGVANLHIWPAHLFTQFRQMDLKSLLAATQPRYDIILLNAPYLAAHPDRGRIIRCAESAVVFSKDKKSAAPLRKLLDKSPCKILKMLGPDGRPLA
;
A
#
# COMPACT_ATOMS: atom_id res chain seq x y z
N MET A 1 -18.69 73.00 4.05
CA MET A 1 -17.52 72.09 4.15
C MET A 1 -17.87 70.62 4.36
N ILE A 2 -18.34 70.13 5.52
CA ILE A 2 -18.63 68.67 5.67
C ILE A 2 -19.84 68.22 4.83
N ALA A 3 -20.91 69.02 4.76
CA ALA A 3 -22.09 68.70 3.96
C ALA A 3 -21.81 68.73 2.43
N GLU A 4 -20.89 69.58 2.02
CA GLU A 4 -20.51 69.83 0.62
C GLU A 4 -19.66 68.70 0.04
N ILE A 5 -18.76 68.14 0.87
CA ILE A 5 -17.96 66.94 0.52
C ILE A 5 -18.85 65.68 0.42
N ALA A 6 -19.95 65.62 1.18
CA ALA A 6 -20.88 64.50 1.14
C ALA A 6 -21.76 64.51 -0.13
N GLU A 7 -22.08 65.69 -0.65
CA GLU A 7 -22.88 65.85 -1.88
C GLU A 7 -22.06 65.49 -3.12
N GLU A 8 -20.82 65.96 -3.21
CA GLU A 8 -19.90 65.71 -4.33
C GLU A 8 -19.47 64.23 -4.42
N THR A 9 -19.32 63.56 -3.28
CA THR A 9 -19.04 62.11 -3.24
C THR A 9 -20.27 61.26 -3.60
N GLY A 10 -21.48 61.72 -3.29
CA GLY A 10 -22.72 61.04 -3.64
C GLY A 10 -22.99 61.00 -5.15
N GLU A 11 -22.77 62.12 -5.84
CA GLU A 11 -22.99 62.22 -7.29
C GLU A 11 -22.03 61.31 -8.07
N TRP A 12 -20.75 61.29 -7.73
CA TRP A 12 -19.78 60.41 -8.40
C TRP A 12 -20.08 58.93 -8.16
N ILE A 13 -20.49 58.54 -6.94
CA ILE A 13 -20.89 57.17 -6.63
C ILE A 13 -22.14 56.76 -7.42
N SER A 14 -23.15 57.63 -7.53
CA SER A 14 -24.33 57.36 -8.36
C SER A 14 -23.98 57.23 -9.85
N SER A 15 -23.09 58.08 -10.38
CA SER A 15 -22.62 57.98 -11.77
C SER A 15 -21.85 56.69 -12.03
N LEU A 16 -21.09 56.20 -11.05
CA LEU A 16 -20.38 54.92 -11.15
C LEU A 16 -21.36 53.74 -11.12
N MET A 17 -22.35 53.78 -10.21
CA MET A 17 -23.35 52.73 -10.02
C MET A 17 -24.33 52.60 -11.20
N TYR A 18 -24.59 53.68 -11.93
CA TYR A 18 -25.45 53.68 -13.13
C TYR A 18 -24.67 53.64 -14.46
N SER A 19 -23.34 53.47 -14.41
CA SER A 19 -22.55 53.32 -15.63
C SER A 19 -22.87 51.97 -16.28
N GLY A 20 -23.24 51.98 -17.58
CA GLY A 20 -23.52 50.75 -18.33
C GLY A 20 -22.34 49.76 -18.33
N TRP A 21 -21.12 50.26 -18.14
CA TRP A 21 -19.90 49.47 -18.00
C TRP A 21 -19.86 48.63 -16.71
N LEU A 22 -20.35 49.16 -15.58
CA LEU A 22 -20.41 48.42 -14.32
C LEU A 22 -21.32 47.19 -14.46
N TYR A 23 -22.49 47.36 -15.06
CA TYR A 23 -23.42 46.26 -15.32
C TYR A 23 -22.83 45.22 -16.28
N ALA A 24 -22.08 45.65 -17.30
CA ALA A 24 -21.39 44.74 -18.21
C ALA A 24 -20.31 43.90 -17.50
N VAL A 25 -19.55 44.51 -16.58
CA VAL A 25 -18.53 43.81 -15.77
C VAL A 25 -19.19 42.83 -14.80
N ILE A 26 -20.24 43.24 -14.08
CA ILE A 26 -20.98 42.38 -13.16
C ILE A 26 -21.60 41.20 -13.91
N ALA A 27 -22.22 41.44 -15.08
CA ALA A 27 -22.78 40.37 -15.91
C ALA A 27 -21.69 39.40 -16.40
N GLY A 28 -20.53 39.91 -16.84
CA GLY A 28 -19.39 39.09 -17.24
C GLY A 28 -18.87 38.21 -16.11
N MET A 29 -18.73 38.76 -14.90
CA MET A 29 -18.32 38.01 -13.71
C MET A 29 -19.35 36.94 -13.32
N ALA A 30 -20.64 37.24 -13.40
CA ALA A 30 -21.69 36.27 -13.11
C ALA A 30 -21.66 35.09 -14.09
N VAL A 31 -21.50 35.36 -15.39
CA VAL A 31 -21.39 34.29 -16.41
C VAL A 31 -20.16 33.43 -16.16
N PHE A 32 -19.00 34.02 -15.86
CA PHE A 32 -17.78 33.27 -15.57
C PHE A 32 -17.94 32.36 -14.33
N PHE A 33 -18.59 32.87 -13.27
CA PHE A 33 -18.87 32.08 -12.07
C PHE A 33 -19.81 30.90 -12.37
N PHE A 34 -20.88 31.10 -13.14
CA PHE A 34 -21.79 30.01 -13.49
C PHE A 34 -21.13 28.95 -14.38
N VAL A 35 -20.30 29.35 -15.34
CA VAL A 35 -19.58 28.40 -16.21
C VAL A 35 -18.59 27.55 -15.40
N THR A 36 -17.82 28.17 -14.50
CA THR A 36 -16.87 27.44 -13.65
C THR A 36 -17.57 26.52 -12.65
N LEU A 37 -18.70 26.95 -12.07
CA LEU A 37 -19.54 26.13 -11.21
C LEU A 37 -20.11 24.91 -11.96
N ILE A 38 -20.66 25.09 -13.17
CA ILE A 38 -21.20 24.00 -13.97
C ILE A 38 -20.11 23.00 -14.36
N LEU A 39 -18.93 23.48 -14.78
CA LEU A 39 -17.80 22.61 -15.10
C LEU A 39 -17.31 21.81 -13.88
N GLY A 40 -17.25 22.45 -12.70
CA GLY A 40 -16.94 21.78 -11.44
C GLY A 40 -17.96 20.73 -11.05
N LEU A 41 -19.26 21.02 -11.22
CA LEU A 41 -20.35 20.07 -10.96
C LEU A 41 -20.31 18.90 -11.95
N VAL A 42 -20.08 19.14 -13.24
CA VAL A 42 -19.92 18.06 -14.23
C VAL A 42 -18.71 17.19 -13.92
N TRP A 43 -17.62 17.75 -13.40
CA TRP A 43 -16.46 16.97 -12.96
C TRP A 43 -16.76 16.13 -11.71
N LEU A 44 -17.44 16.71 -10.71
CA LEU A 44 -17.84 16.02 -9.49
C LEU A 44 -18.86 14.89 -9.75
N PHE A 45 -19.86 15.13 -10.60
CA PHE A 45 -20.90 14.15 -10.93
C PHE A 45 -20.52 13.23 -12.10
N GLY A 46 -19.52 13.61 -12.90
CA GLY A 46 -18.97 12.83 -14.01
C GLY A 46 -17.96 11.77 -13.60
N GLN A 47 -17.59 11.71 -12.31
CA GLN A 47 -16.91 10.54 -11.75
C GLN A 47 -17.87 9.34 -11.82
N LYS A 48 -17.74 8.59 -12.91
CA LYS A 48 -18.40 7.31 -13.13
C LYS A 48 -18.32 6.48 -11.85
N LYS A 49 -19.48 6.19 -11.25
CA LYS A 49 -19.62 5.09 -10.30
C LYS A 49 -18.98 3.87 -10.92
N GLU A 50 -17.85 3.43 -10.36
CA GLU A 50 -17.28 2.14 -10.70
C GLU A 50 -18.38 1.11 -10.48
N LYS A 51 -18.72 0.38 -11.55
CA LYS A 51 -19.68 -0.69 -11.48
C LYS A 51 -19.10 -1.74 -10.52
N HIS A 52 -19.77 -1.96 -9.39
CA HIS A 52 -19.49 -3.10 -8.55
C HIS A 52 -19.40 -4.36 -9.42
N PRO A 53 -18.33 -5.17 -9.31
CA PRO A 53 -18.22 -6.38 -10.10
C PRO A 53 -19.40 -7.30 -9.81
N LYS A 54 -20.05 -7.75 -10.89
CA LYS A 54 -21.07 -8.79 -10.89
C LYS A 54 -20.56 -10.00 -10.09
N LYS A 55 -21.47 -10.60 -9.32
CA LYS A 55 -21.33 -11.87 -8.59
C LYS A 55 -20.27 -12.79 -9.20
N ILE A 56 -19.27 -13.12 -8.38
CA ILE A 56 -18.25 -14.12 -8.68
C ILE A 56 -18.98 -15.44 -8.99
N PRO A 57 -18.76 -16.06 -10.16
CA PRO A 57 -19.25 -17.39 -10.42
C PRO A 57 -18.58 -18.37 -9.45
N ASP A 58 -19.37 -19.04 -8.62
CA ASP A 58 -18.98 -20.25 -7.88
C ASP A 58 -18.74 -21.39 -8.87
N ALA A 59 -17.64 -21.34 -9.64
CA ALA A 59 -17.08 -22.45 -10.42
C ALA A 59 -15.86 -21.99 -11.23
N ALA A 60 -14.86 -21.45 -10.53
CA ALA A 60 -13.49 -21.64 -10.97
C ALA A 60 -12.74 -22.14 -9.75
N GLN A 61 -12.50 -23.45 -9.68
CA GLN A 61 -11.27 -23.92 -9.05
C GLN A 61 -10.13 -23.34 -9.88
N ASP A 62 -9.89 -22.05 -9.65
CA ASP A 62 -8.78 -21.28 -10.17
C ASP A 62 -7.52 -22.02 -9.75
N LYS A 63 -6.50 -22.03 -10.60
CA LYS A 63 -5.21 -22.63 -10.28
C LYS A 63 -4.59 -21.80 -9.15
N THR A 64 -5.03 -22.10 -7.93
CA THR A 64 -4.66 -21.46 -6.69
C THR A 64 -3.15 -21.52 -6.57
N PHE A 65 -2.55 -20.38 -6.23
CA PHE A 65 -1.16 -20.30 -5.81
C PHE A 65 -0.86 -21.50 -4.90
N ASP A 66 0.09 -22.35 -5.30
CA ASP A 66 0.38 -23.58 -4.56
C ASP A 66 1.24 -23.27 -3.33
N TYR A 67 0.54 -22.94 -2.24
CA TYR A 67 1.10 -22.58 -0.95
C TYR A 67 1.86 -23.76 -0.31
N ASN A 68 1.39 -24.99 -0.53
CA ASN A 68 2.04 -26.20 -0.01
C ASN A 68 3.38 -26.46 -0.67
N ALA A 69 3.47 -26.32 -2.00
CA ALA A 69 4.75 -26.44 -2.71
C ALA A 69 5.74 -25.34 -2.30
N LEU A 70 5.24 -24.16 -1.99
CA LEU A 70 6.06 -23.05 -1.50
C LEU A 70 6.59 -23.35 -0.09
N LEU A 71 5.74 -23.85 0.81
CA LEU A 71 6.14 -24.27 2.14
C LEU A 71 7.20 -25.39 2.08
N ALA A 72 6.97 -26.41 1.25
CA ALA A 72 7.94 -27.49 1.02
C ALA A 72 9.29 -26.96 0.52
N ALA A 73 9.29 -25.95 -0.37
CA ALA A 73 10.50 -25.32 -0.89
C ALA A 73 11.26 -24.49 0.16
N THR A 74 10.60 -24.04 1.23
CA THR A 74 11.25 -23.37 2.37
C THR A 74 11.92 -24.35 3.35
N GLY A 75 11.75 -25.67 3.18
CA GLY A 75 12.30 -26.69 4.07
C GLY A 75 11.53 -26.83 5.38
N THR A 76 12.08 -27.55 6.36
CA THR A 76 11.50 -27.70 7.71
C THR A 76 12.17 -26.75 8.72
N PRO A 77 11.46 -26.30 9.77
CA PRO A 77 12.08 -25.53 10.84
C PRO A 77 13.11 -26.39 11.60
N ASN A 78 14.40 -26.04 11.51
CA ASN A 78 15.48 -26.75 12.23
C ASN A 78 15.93 -25.95 13.47
N GLY A 79 14.99 -25.75 14.40
CA GLY A 79 15.22 -24.94 15.62
C GLY A 79 15.31 -23.42 15.39
N LYS A 80 15.06 -22.95 14.16
CA LYS A 80 14.93 -21.53 13.79
C LYS A 80 13.75 -21.39 12.83
N PRO A 81 13.00 -20.26 12.89
CA PRO A 81 11.93 -20.00 11.94
C PRO A 81 12.47 -19.85 10.54
N ARG A 82 11.71 -20.34 9.57
CA ARG A 82 11.96 -20.09 8.15
C ARG A 82 11.62 -18.64 7.83
N ARG A 83 12.49 -17.97 7.08
CA ARG A 83 12.28 -16.55 6.71
C ARG A 83 12.08 -16.41 5.23
N LEU A 84 10.85 -16.13 4.85
CA LEU A 84 10.42 -15.99 3.46
C LEU A 84 10.13 -14.52 3.14
N LEU A 85 10.81 -14.01 2.13
CA LEU A 85 10.61 -12.67 1.59
C LEU A 85 9.62 -12.70 0.42
N LEU A 86 8.56 -11.92 0.51
CA LEU A 86 7.62 -11.66 -0.57
C LEU A 86 8.00 -10.30 -1.17
N ALA A 87 8.72 -10.33 -2.29
CA ALA A 87 9.34 -9.13 -2.85
C ALA A 87 8.73 -8.75 -4.19
N ALA A 88 8.53 -7.46 -4.39
CA ALA A 88 8.22 -6.90 -5.70
C ALA A 88 8.97 -5.58 -5.95
N ALA A 89 9.04 -5.18 -7.21
CA ALA A 89 9.62 -3.89 -7.61
C ALA A 89 8.61 -2.74 -7.46
N SER A 90 7.31 -3.02 -7.52
CA SER A 90 6.23 -2.04 -7.44
C SER A 90 5.03 -2.58 -6.67
N LEU A 91 4.27 -1.65 -6.07
CA LEU A 91 3.09 -1.95 -5.27
C LEU A 91 2.01 -2.76 -6.03
N ASP A 92 1.91 -2.54 -7.34
CA ASP A 92 0.97 -3.25 -8.22
C ASP A 92 1.31 -4.72 -8.44
N ASN A 93 2.59 -5.09 -8.26
CA ASN A 93 3.06 -6.42 -8.57
C ASN A 93 2.87 -7.39 -7.40
N LEU A 94 2.75 -6.88 -6.17
CA LEU A 94 2.43 -7.66 -4.98
C LEU A 94 1.22 -7.04 -4.27
N PRO A 95 -0.01 -7.45 -4.68
CA PRO A 95 -1.24 -7.09 -3.99
C PRO A 95 -1.24 -7.64 -2.56
N VAL A 96 -1.81 -6.89 -1.61
CA VAL A 96 -1.87 -7.27 -0.18
C VAL A 96 -2.62 -8.58 0.07
N THR A 97 -3.51 -8.98 -0.83
CA THR A 97 -4.27 -10.24 -0.73
C THR A 97 -3.35 -11.46 -0.75
N ILE A 98 -2.23 -11.42 -1.48
CA ILE A 98 -1.27 -12.53 -1.55
C ILE A 98 -0.59 -12.80 -0.19
N PRO A 99 0.13 -11.83 0.44
CA PRO A 99 0.77 -12.06 1.72
C PRO A 99 -0.24 -12.40 2.82
N VAL A 100 -1.44 -11.81 2.80
CA VAL A 100 -2.51 -12.12 3.77
C VAL A 100 -2.99 -13.57 3.63
N ASN A 101 -3.39 -13.99 2.43
CA ASN A 101 -3.89 -15.34 2.21
C ASN A 101 -2.82 -16.41 2.48
N LEU A 102 -1.56 -16.13 2.08
CA LEU A 102 -0.43 -17.00 2.42
C LEU A 102 -0.27 -17.13 3.93
N ALA A 103 -0.28 -16.02 4.67
CA ALA A 103 -0.09 -16.03 6.12
C ALA A 103 -1.22 -16.79 6.84
N ILE A 104 -2.48 -16.58 6.44
CA ILE A 104 -3.64 -17.29 7.00
C ILE A 104 -3.52 -18.80 6.78
N GLN A 105 -3.12 -19.23 5.59
CA GLN A 105 -2.97 -20.65 5.29
C GLN A 105 -1.82 -21.29 6.08
N LEU A 106 -0.69 -20.60 6.20
CA LEU A 106 0.43 -21.08 7.03
C LEU A 106 0.06 -21.15 8.51
N ALA A 107 -0.72 -20.19 8.99
CA ALA A 107 -1.18 -20.14 10.38
C ALA A 107 -2.08 -21.33 10.76
N ALA A 108 -2.67 -22.02 9.78
CA ALA A 108 -3.44 -23.24 10.03
C ALA A 108 -2.59 -24.38 10.62
N THR A 109 -1.29 -24.42 10.33
CA THR A 109 -0.38 -25.49 10.76
C THR A 109 0.79 -25.01 11.61
N GLU A 110 1.08 -23.70 11.60
CA GLU A 110 2.33 -23.15 12.14
C GLU A 110 2.13 -21.80 12.84
N LYS A 111 3.00 -21.45 13.79
CA LYS A 111 3.07 -20.09 14.34
C LYS A 111 3.68 -19.16 13.30
N CYS A 112 2.85 -18.31 12.72
CA CYS A 112 3.20 -17.41 11.63
C CYS A 112 3.33 -15.97 12.13
N LEU A 113 4.41 -15.30 11.73
CA LEU A 113 4.57 -13.85 11.85
C LEU A 113 4.62 -13.23 10.45
N LEU A 114 3.72 -12.29 10.18
CA LEU A 114 3.74 -11.50 8.94
C LEU A 114 4.18 -10.05 9.25
N ILE A 115 5.35 -9.67 8.75
CA ILE A 115 5.94 -8.34 8.92
C ILE A 115 5.64 -7.50 7.69
N ASP A 116 4.95 -6.37 7.87
CA ASP A 116 4.68 -5.42 6.81
C ASP A 116 5.83 -4.43 6.66
N LEU A 117 6.53 -4.49 5.52
CA LEU A 117 7.55 -3.50 5.15
C LEU A 117 7.00 -2.48 4.14
N ASP A 118 5.69 -2.54 3.83
CA ASP A 118 5.00 -1.59 2.98
C ASP A 118 4.62 -0.32 3.74
N THR A 119 5.63 0.47 4.09
CA THR A 119 5.46 1.76 4.77
C THR A 119 4.68 2.80 3.97
N ARG A 120 4.36 2.53 2.70
CA ARG A 120 3.58 3.43 1.83
C ARG A 120 2.08 3.21 1.95
N ARG A 121 1.63 1.95 2.00
CA ARG A 121 0.21 1.60 2.08
C ARG A 121 -0.24 1.20 3.47
N ASP A 122 0.68 0.70 4.31
CA ASP A 122 0.37 0.12 5.63
C ASP A 122 -0.83 -0.85 5.59
N ALA A 123 -0.88 -1.63 4.51
CA ALA A 123 -2.10 -2.33 4.11
C ALA A 123 -2.51 -3.41 5.11
N LEU A 124 -1.56 -4.02 5.83
CA LEU A 124 -1.90 -5.03 6.83
C LEU A 124 -2.62 -4.44 8.05
N SER A 125 -2.28 -3.21 8.45
CA SER A 125 -2.99 -2.53 9.54
C SER A 125 -4.47 -2.36 9.23
N HIS A 126 -4.78 -2.04 7.98
CA HIS A 126 -6.15 -1.91 7.50
C HIS A 126 -6.87 -3.25 7.39
N VAL A 127 -6.21 -4.29 6.84
CA VAL A 127 -6.83 -5.62 6.67
C VAL A 127 -7.18 -6.27 8.01
N PHE A 128 -6.34 -6.08 9.03
CA PHE A 128 -6.53 -6.68 10.35
C PHE A 128 -7.12 -5.71 11.39
N GLU A 129 -7.64 -4.56 10.95
CA GLU A 129 -8.28 -3.55 11.80
C GLU A 129 -7.44 -3.15 13.03
N ILE A 130 -6.11 -3.05 12.85
CA ILE A 130 -5.21 -2.72 13.94
C ILE A 130 -5.34 -1.23 14.25
N ALA A 131 -5.80 -0.91 15.45
CA ALA A 131 -5.74 0.44 15.97
C ALA A 131 -4.27 0.92 16.04
N SER A 132 -4.02 2.19 15.72
CA SER A 132 -2.71 2.80 15.94
C SER A 132 -2.37 2.76 17.44
N VAL A 133 -1.61 1.75 17.84
CA VAL A 133 -1.12 1.58 19.19
C VAL A 133 0.24 2.27 19.34
N PRO A 134 0.47 3.01 20.43
CA PRO A 134 1.79 3.54 20.73
C PRO A 134 2.76 2.36 20.95
N ARG A 135 3.68 2.16 20.00
CA ARG A 135 4.88 1.33 20.11
C ARG A 135 4.67 -0.03 20.81
N PRO A 136 3.94 -0.99 20.21
CA PRO A 136 3.98 -2.35 20.73
C PRO A 136 5.41 -2.89 20.58
N ALA A 137 6.01 -3.29 21.71
CA ALA A 137 7.30 -3.98 21.73
C ALA A 137 7.21 -5.43 21.19
N THR A 138 6.00 -5.85 20.80
CA THR A 138 5.66 -7.21 20.41
C THR A 138 4.77 -7.21 19.17
N PRO A 139 4.79 -8.30 18.38
CA PRO A 139 3.82 -8.50 17.31
C PRO A 139 2.36 -8.39 17.81
N VAL A 140 1.49 -7.84 16.97
CA VAL A 140 0.06 -7.71 17.24
C VAL A 140 -0.62 -9.05 16.99
N VAL A 141 -1.45 -9.49 17.92
CA VAL A 141 -2.29 -10.70 17.78
C VAL A 141 -3.44 -10.38 16.82
N THR A 142 -3.73 -11.28 15.88
CA THR A 142 -4.86 -11.13 14.97
C THR A 142 -6.05 -11.97 15.43
N GLY A 143 -7.20 -11.80 14.77
CA GLY A 143 -8.35 -12.72 14.95
C GLY A 143 -8.12 -14.13 14.38
N VAL A 144 -7.01 -14.36 13.66
CA VAL A 144 -6.65 -15.66 13.09
C VAL A 144 -5.68 -16.37 14.03
N ALA A 145 -6.05 -17.58 14.46
CA ALA A 145 -5.22 -18.39 15.35
C ALA A 145 -3.80 -18.58 14.76
N ASN A 146 -2.78 -18.51 15.62
CA ASN A 146 -1.36 -18.63 15.27
C ASN A 146 -0.79 -17.55 14.33
N LEU A 147 -1.59 -16.58 13.89
CA LEU A 147 -1.13 -15.47 13.05
C LEU A 147 -0.92 -14.21 13.89
N HIS A 148 0.31 -13.72 13.85
CA HIS A 148 0.66 -12.41 14.37
C HIS A 148 1.19 -11.51 13.26
N ILE A 149 1.07 -10.21 13.46
CA ILE A 149 1.49 -9.23 12.47
C ILE A 149 2.35 -8.13 13.09
N TRP A 150 3.31 -7.65 12.30
CA TRP A 150 4.07 -6.44 12.62
C TRP A 150 3.75 -5.37 11.58
N PRO A 151 2.91 -4.39 11.89
CA PRO A 151 2.43 -3.41 10.90
C PRO A 151 3.50 -2.41 10.47
N ALA A 152 3.30 -1.78 9.31
CA ALA A 152 4.33 -0.99 8.64
C ALA A 152 4.55 0.37 9.30
N HIS A 153 3.49 0.99 9.85
CA HIS A 153 3.57 2.28 10.54
C HIS A 153 4.52 2.25 11.76
N LEU A 154 4.82 1.08 12.31
CA LEU A 154 5.80 0.94 13.38
C LEU A 154 7.24 1.16 12.90
N PHE A 155 7.52 1.01 11.61
CA PHE A 155 8.86 1.28 11.06
C PHE A 155 9.04 2.74 10.64
N THR A 156 7.96 3.44 10.29
CA THR A 156 8.02 4.86 9.91
C THR A 156 8.25 5.76 11.12
N GLN A 157 7.67 5.41 12.27
CA GLN A 157 7.75 6.22 13.50
C GLN A 157 9.18 6.37 14.04
N PHE A 158 10.05 5.37 13.86
CA PHE A 158 11.40 5.35 14.48
C PHE A 158 12.54 5.69 13.52
N ARG A 159 12.26 6.05 12.25
CA ARG A 159 13.23 6.42 11.20
C ARG A 159 14.36 5.43 10.90
N GLN A 160 14.43 4.29 11.60
CA GLN A 160 15.36 3.20 11.35
C GLN A 160 14.66 1.86 11.53
N MET A 161 14.67 1.06 10.46
CA MET A 161 14.17 -0.31 10.46
C MET A 161 15.27 -1.25 10.93
N ASP A 162 15.38 -1.48 12.25
CA ASP A 162 16.28 -2.53 12.79
C ASP A 162 15.60 -3.91 12.74
N LEU A 163 15.40 -4.39 11.51
CA LEU A 163 14.79 -5.69 11.26
C LEU A 163 15.63 -6.84 11.85
N LYS A 164 16.95 -6.67 11.97
CA LYS A 164 17.84 -7.71 12.50
C LYS A 164 17.58 -7.93 13.99
N SER A 165 17.55 -6.86 14.79
CA SER A 165 17.27 -6.96 16.22
C SER A 165 15.84 -7.40 16.49
N LEU A 166 14.88 -6.89 15.71
CA LEU A 166 13.48 -7.32 15.77
C LEU A 166 13.36 -8.83 15.56
N LEU A 167 13.96 -9.35 14.48
CA LEU A 167 13.93 -10.78 14.20
C LEU A 167 14.64 -11.57 15.30
N ALA A 168 15.81 -11.13 15.79
CA ALA A 168 16.48 -11.83 16.88
C ALA A 168 15.61 -11.97 18.13
N ALA A 169 14.81 -10.95 18.44
CA ALA A 169 13.89 -10.96 19.58
C ALA A 169 12.62 -11.80 19.36
N THR A 170 12.12 -11.90 18.13
CA THR A 170 10.85 -12.60 17.84
C THR A 170 11.03 -14.04 17.35
N GLN A 171 12.17 -14.36 16.73
CA GLN A 171 12.43 -15.65 16.10
C GLN A 171 12.08 -16.88 16.95
N PRO A 172 12.39 -16.94 18.27
CA PRO A 172 12.10 -18.13 19.07
C PRO A 172 10.61 -18.49 19.22
N ARG A 173 9.70 -17.58 18.83
CA ARG A 173 8.24 -17.73 19.05
C ARG A 173 7.48 -18.22 17.83
N TYR A 174 8.13 -18.30 16.67
CA TYR A 174 7.49 -18.55 15.38
C TYR A 174 8.18 -19.69 14.65
N ASP A 175 7.43 -20.37 13.80
CA ASP A 175 7.92 -21.43 12.91
C ASP A 175 8.24 -20.87 11.52
N ILE A 176 7.52 -19.81 11.13
CA ILE A 176 7.69 -19.10 9.87
C ILE A 176 7.49 -17.59 10.03
N ILE A 177 8.35 -16.82 9.37
CA ILE A 177 8.28 -15.36 9.32
C ILE A 177 8.21 -14.94 7.86
N LEU A 178 7.16 -14.21 7.51
CA LEU A 178 6.95 -13.62 6.20
C LEU A 178 7.36 -12.14 6.23
N LEU A 179 8.20 -11.73 5.29
CA LEU A 179 8.57 -10.33 5.09
C LEU A 179 7.84 -9.80 3.85
N ASN A 180 6.83 -8.96 4.03
CA ASN A 180 6.08 -8.34 2.92
C ASN A 180 6.79 -7.07 2.42
N ALA A 181 7.38 -7.11 1.23
CA ALA A 181 8.16 -6.00 0.65
C ALA A 181 7.77 -5.71 -0.81
N PRO A 182 6.57 -5.13 -1.06
CA PRO A 182 6.04 -4.90 -2.40
C PRO A 182 6.78 -3.79 -3.18
N TYR A 183 7.62 -2.99 -2.53
CA TYR A 183 8.43 -1.93 -3.15
C TYR A 183 9.93 -2.10 -2.87
N LEU A 184 10.40 -3.35 -2.79
CA LEU A 184 11.75 -3.66 -2.35
C LEU A 184 12.85 -3.03 -3.23
N ALA A 185 12.64 -2.98 -4.56
CA ALA A 185 13.66 -2.49 -5.50
C ALA A 185 14.13 -1.05 -5.20
N ALA A 186 13.21 -0.20 -4.75
CA ALA A 186 13.48 1.20 -4.42
C ALA A 186 13.40 1.48 -2.91
N HIS A 187 13.30 0.45 -2.08
CA HIS A 187 13.39 0.61 -0.63
C HIS A 187 14.83 1.02 -0.22
N PRO A 188 14.99 2.02 0.68
CA PRO A 188 16.33 2.45 1.13
C PRO A 188 17.09 1.31 1.82
N ASP A 189 16.41 0.54 2.69
CA ASP A 189 17.00 -0.60 3.41
C ASP A 189 16.97 -1.94 2.65
N ARG A 190 16.76 -1.94 1.32
CA ARG A 190 16.57 -3.19 0.55
C ARG A 190 17.63 -4.26 0.78
N GLY A 191 18.90 -3.87 0.89
CA GLY A 191 19.99 -4.80 1.17
C GLY A 191 19.93 -5.41 2.58
N ARG A 192 19.44 -4.65 3.58
CA ARG A 192 19.23 -5.15 4.94
C ARG A 192 18.04 -6.10 5.00
N ILE A 193 16.94 -5.76 4.34
CA ILE A 193 15.74 -6.60 4.23
C ILE A 193 16.09 -7.96 3.60
N ILE A 194 16.80 -7.95 2.47
CA ILE A 194 17.19 -9.17 1.76
C ILE A 194 18.07 -10.08 2.63
N ARG A 195 19.04 -9.52 3.36
CA ARG A 195 19.90 -10.31 4.26
C ARG A 195 19.17 -10.90 5.47
N CYS A 196 17.97 -10.40 5.78
CA CYS A 196 17.14 -10.94 6.85
C CYS A 196 16.31 -12.14 6.39
N ALA A 197 16.25 -12.43 5.08
CA ALA A 197 15.52 -13.54 4.50
C ALA A 197 16.47 -14.69 4.11
N GLU A 198 15.95 -15.91 4.17
CA GLU A 198 16.64 -17.11 3.67
C GLU A 198 16.22 -17.43 2.24
N SER A 199 14.95 -17.17 1.97
CA SER A 199 14.33 -17.46 0.69
C SER A 199 13.42 -16.33 0.26
N ALA A 200 13.18 -16.20 -1.05
CA ALA A 200 12.35 -15.17 -1.63
C ALA A 200 11.40 -15.71 -2.69
N VAL A 201 10.23 -15.08 -2.78
CA VAL A 201 9.32 -15.16 -3.91
C VAL A 201 9.23 -13.79 -4.53
N VAL A 202 9.53 -13.71 -5.82
CA VAL A 202 9.59 -12.46 -6.57
C VAL A 202 8.30 -12.30 -7.36
N PHE A 203 7.60 -11.20 -7.16
CA PHE A 203 6.40 -10.88 -7.90
C PHE A 203 6.66 -9.78 -8.93
N SER A 204 6.26 -10.01 -10.17
CA SER A 204 6.47 -9.09 -11.28
C SER A 204 5.45 -9.31 -12.40
N LYS A 205 5.25 -8.35 -13.30
CA LYS A 205 4.35 -8.52 -14.46
C LYS A 205 4.96 -9.47 -15.50
N ASP A 206 6.26 -9.40 -15.70
CA ASP A 206 7.01 -10.19 -16.67
C ASP A 206 8.47 -10.42 -16.19
N LYS A 207 9.21 -11.26 -16.92
CA LYS A 207 10.63 -11.52 -16.63
C LYS A 207 11.53 -10.29 -16.74
N LYS A 208 11.21 -9.34 -17.63
CA LYS A 208 12.02 -8.14 -17.87
C LYS A 208 11.96 -7.20 -16.65
N SER A 209 10.75 -6.93 -16.16
CA SER A 209 10.47 -6.15 -14.97
C SER A 209 10.99 -6.80 -13.69
N ALA A 210 11.12 -8.13 -13.66
CA ALA A 210 11.69 -8.85 -12.52
C ALA A 210 13.21 -8.81 -12.47
N ALA A 211 13.89 -8.57 -13.61
CA ALA A 211 15.34 -8.69 -13.75
C ALA A 211 16.15 -7.82 -12.77
N PRO A 212 15.80 -6.55 -12.49
CA PRO A 212 16.53 -5.74 -11.53
C PRO A 212 16.49 -6.31 -10.11
N LEU A 213 15.33 -6.78 -9.68
CA LEU A 213 15.13 -7.37 -8.36
C LEU A 213 15.80 -8.73 -8.24
N ARG A 214 15.73 -9.54 -9.30
CA ARG A 214 16.48 -10.80 -9.41
C ARG A 214 17.98 -10.56 -9.27
N LYS A 215 18.55 -9.61 -10.04
CA LYS A 215 19.98 -9.26 -9.96
C LYS A 215 20.39 -8.79 -8.56
N LEU A 216 19.49 -8.15 -7.82
CA LEU A 216 19.73 -7.75 -6.44
C LEU A 216 19.76 -8.95 -5.48
N LEU A 217 18.83 -9.89 -5.65
CA LEU A 217 18.74 -11.12 -4.85
C LEU A 217 19.85 -12.12 -5.15
N ASP A 218 20.25 -12.26 -6.42
CA ASP A 218 21.35 -13.14 -6.86
C ASP A 218 22.71 -12.73 -6.25
N LYS A 219 22.84 -11.48 -5.79
CA LYS A 219 24.03 -10.97 -5.07
C LYS A 219 23.98 -11.20 -3.56
N SER A 220 23.02 -11.98 -3.08
CA SER A 220 22.74 -12.17 -1.66
C SER A 220 22.62 -13.66 -1.34
N PRO A 221 22.69 -14.08 -0.06
CA PRO A 221 22.44 -15.46 0.33
C PRO A 221 20.96 -15.88 0.23
N CYS A 222 20.04 -14.96 -0.10
CA CYS A 222 18.61 -15.23 -0.16
C CYS A 222 18.26 -15.99 -1.45
N LYS A 223 17.80 -17.25 -1.31
CA LYS A 223 17.46 -18.12 -2.44
C LYS A 223 16.11 -17.75 -3.05
N ILE A 224 16.07 -17.47 -4.35
CA ILE A 224 14.79 -17.29 -5.07
C ILE A 224 14.13 -18.66 -5.25
N LEU A 225 12.93 -18.85 -4.69
CA LEU A 225 12.15 -20.08 -4.82
C LEU A 225 11.28 -20.08 -6.07
N LYS A 226 10.56 -18.97 -6.30
CA LYS A 226 9.65 -18.79 -7.41
C LYS A 226 9.64 -17.33 -7.87
N MET A 227 9.32 -17.14 -9.14
CA MET A 227 8.99 -15.83 -9.70
C MET A 227 7.59 -15.90 -10.30
N LEU A 228 6.70 -15.01 -9.85
CA LEU A 228 5.27 -15.09 -10.07
C LEU A 228 4.72 -13.77 -10.62
N GLY A 229 3.60 -13.87 -11.32
CA GLY A 229 2.73 -12.77 -11.71
C GLY A 229 2.02 -12.13 -10.51
N PRO A 230 1.39 -10.95 -10.67
CA PRO A 230 0.56 -10.34 -9.64
C PRO A 230 -0.71 -11.15 -9.32
N ASP A 231 -1.06 -12.10 -10.19
CA ASP A 231 -2.13 -13.09 -10.01
C ASP A 231 -1.66 -14.37 -9.28
N GLY A 232 -0.38 -14.44 -8.88
CA GLY A 232 0.20 -15.59 -8.20
C GLY A 232 0.60 -16.75 -9.13
N ARG A 233 0.48 -16.60 -10.45
CA ARG A 233 0.85 -17.65 -11.42
C ARG A 233 2.33 -17.54 -11.82
N PRO A 234 2.97 -18.62 -12.32
CA PRO A 234 4.34 -18.54 -12.82
C PRO A 234 4.51 -17.46 -13.90
N LEU A 235 5.62 -16.71 -13.85
CA LEU A 235 5.95 -15.71 -14.87
C LEU A 235 6.11 -16.38 -16.26
N ALA A 236 5.31 -15.91 -17.22
CA ALA A 236 5.47 -16.23 -18.63
C ALA A 236 6.83 -15.74 -19.18
#